data_AF-H6VUV8-F1
#
_entry.id   AF-H6VUV8-F1
#
_cell.length_a   1.000
_cell.length_b   1.000
_cell.length_c   1.000
_cell.angle_alpha   90.00
_cell.angle_beta   90.00
_cell.angle_gamma   90.00
#
_symmetry.space_group_name_H-M   'P 1'
#
loop_
_entity.id
_entity.type
_entity.pdbx_description
1 polymer ?
#
loop_
_entity_poly.entity_id
_entity_poly.type
_entity_poly.pdbx_seq_one_letter_code
_entity_poly.pdbx_strand_id
1 'polypeptide(L)'
;MSETVLASFGVTGLAALLLLARISAQQPARQERDAPRLVVIVVIDQFRADMEDLYKSQWSRGLTRIFGDGAVFTNAQYPFGRTSTCGGHATISTGTLPPTQGIIDNSWFDRATDKTVNCTDDNSVVPIGIGGTLSGKYGPALLMAPTLGDEMAAQMGPGVRVVGSLERLAQR
;
A
#
# COMPACT_ATOMS: atom_id res chain seq x y z
N MET A 1 -18.46 -66.79 -15.13
CA MET A 1 -17.74 -65.56 -14.75
C MET A 1 -18.47 -64.40 -15.40
N SER A 2 -19.64 -64.05 -14.87
CA SER A 2 -20.69 -63.33 -15.60
C SER A 2 -21.20 -62.14 -14.80
N GLU A 3 -21.28 -61.00 -15.48
CA GLU A 3 -22.18 -59.83 -15.28
C GLU A 3 -22.11 -59.04 -13.95
N THR A 4 -21.75 -59.63 -12.81
CA THR A 4 -21.76 -58.93 -11.51
C THR A 4 -20.55 -58.03 -11.26
N VAL A 5 -19.45 -58.24 -11.97
CA VAL A 5 -18.21 -57.45 -11.79
C VAL A 5 -18.24 -56.14 -12.57
N LEU A 6 -18.93 -56.06 -13.71
CA LEU A 6 -19.01 -54.82 -14.51
C LEU A 6 -19.95 -53.75 -13.90
N ALA A 7 -20.99 -54.14 -13.16
CA ALA A 7 -21.92 -53.20 -12.55
C ALA A 7 -21.29 -52.37 -11.39
N SER A 8 -20.33 -52.96 -10.68
CA SER A 8 -19.69 -52.36 -9.49
C SER A 8 -18.71 -51.22 -9.81
N PHE A 9 -18.13 -51.21 -11.01
CA PHE A 9 -17.22 -50.15 -11.47
C PHE A 9 -17.97 -48.90 -11.96
N GLY A 10 -19.20 -49.06 -12.48
CA GLY A 10 -20.02 -47.93 -12.96
C GLY A 10 -20.57 -47.07 -11.82
N VAL A 11 -20.99 -47.71 -10.71
CA VAL A 11 -21.60 -47.01 -9.56
C VAL A 11 -20.56 -46.24 -8.74
N THR A 12 -19.35 -46.79 -8.59
CA THR A 12 -18.24 -46.15 -7.88
C THR A 12 -17.64 -44.98 -8.68
N GLY A 13 -17.53 -45.11 -10.01
CA GLY A 13 -17.12 -44.01 -10.89
C GLY A 13 -18.10 -42.84 -10.89
N LEU A 14 -19.41 -43.12 -10.92
CA LEU A 14 -20.44 -42.08 -10.87
C LEU A 14 -20.49 -41.38 -9.50
N ALA A 15 -20.32 -42.11 -8.41
CA ALA A 15 -20.24 -41.53 -7.07
C ALA A 15 -19.00 -40.64 -6.90
N ALA A 16 -17.83 -41.04 -7.42
CA ALA A 16 -16.62 -40.23 -7.41
C ALA A 16 -16.76 -38.97 -8.28
N LEU A 17 -17.41 -39.06 -9.43
CA LEU A 17 -17.68 -37.92 -10.32
C LEU A 17 -18.67 -36.93 -9.69
N LEU A 18 -19.71 -37.43 -9.02
CA LEU A 18 -20.67 -36.61 -8.27
C LEU A 18 -20.02 -35.93 -7.05
N LEU A 19 -19.08 -36.61 -6.39
CA LEU A 19 -18.33 -36.03 -5.27
C LEU A 19 -17.38 -34.91 -5.72
N LEU A 20 -16.68 -35.09 -6.85
CA LEU A 20 -15.84 -34.06 -7.46
C LEU A 20 -16.66 -32.85 -7.96
N ALA A 21 -17.85 -33.08 -8.50
CA ALA A 21 -18.77 -32.01 -8.90
C ALA A 21 -19.30 -31.21 -7.69
N ARG A 22 -19.55 -31.88 -6.55
CA ARG A 22 -19.95 -31.21 -5.30
C ARG A 22 -18.84 -30.33 -4.72
N ILE A 23 -17.59 -30.76 -4.82
CA ILE A 23 -16.42 -29.97 -4.36
C ILE A 23 -16.22 -28.71 -5.22
N SER A 24 -16.46 -28.80 -6.54
CA SER A 24 -16.43 -27.62 -7.42
C SER A 24 -17.62 -26.67 -7.18
N ALA A 25 -18.78 -27.17 -6.76
CA ALA A 25 -19.96 -26.36 -6.49
C ALA A 25 -19.99 -25.69 -5.11
N GLN A 26 -19.08 -26.08 -4.20
CA GLN A 26 -18.93 -25.46 -2.87
C GLN A 26 -17.90 -24.33 -2.84
N GLN A 27 -17.55 -23.74 -3.99
CA GLN A 27 -16.79 -22.50 -3.97
C GLN A 27 -17.59 -21.47 -3.15
N PRO A 28 -17.07 -21.00 -2.01
CA PRO A 28 -17.81 -20.07 -1.18
C PRO A 28 -18.16 -18.87 -2.06
N ALA A 29 -19.44 -18.52 -2.09
CA ALA A 29 -19.90 -17.33 -2.80
C ALA A 29 -19.00 -16.18 -2.35
N ARG A 30 -18.26 -15.60 -3.31
CA ARG A 30 -17.43 -14.43 -3.05
C ARG A 30 -18.40 -13.37 -2.55
N GLN A 31 -18.40 -13.11 -1.24
CA GLN A 31 -19.13 -11.97 -0.69
C GLN A 31 -18.60 -10.76 -1.43
N GLU A 32 -19.41 -10.20 -2.33
CA GLU A 32 -19.19 -8.86 -2.85
C GLU A 32 -19.34 -7.93 -1.65
N ARG A 33 -18.22 -7.67 -0.99
CA ARG A 33 -18.13 -6.54 -0.07
C ARG A 33 -18.12 -5.30 -0.95
N ASP A 34 -19.02 -4.38 -0.66
CA ASP A 34 -19.00 -3.06 -1.29
C ASP A 34 -17.60 -2.46 -1.20
N ALA A 35 -17.14 -1.88 -2.30
CA ALA A 35 -15.86 -1.20 -2.32
C ALA A 35 -15.84 -0.06 -1.27
N PRO A 36 -14.74 0.12 -0.53
CA PRO A 36 -14.65 1.18 0.45
C PRO A 36 -14.78 2.55 -0.24
N ARG A 37 -15.62 3.42 0.34
CA ARG A 37 -15.84 4.79 -0.17
C ARG A 37 -14.71 5.76 0.18
N LEU A 38 -13.84 5.37 1.13
CA LEU A 38 -12.69 6.12 1.59
C LEU A 38 -11.57 5.15 1.93
N VAL A 39 -10.38 5.42 1.40
CA VAL A 39 -9.14 4.75 1.78
C VAL A 39 -8.27 5.78 2.50
N VAL A 40 -7.77 5.41 3.68
CA VAL A 40 -6.87 6.27 4.47
C VAL A 40 -5.56 5.54 4.64
N ILE A 41 -4.48 6.13 4.12
CA ILE A 41 -3.11 5.66 4.34
C ILE A 41 -2.50 6.53 5.43
N VAL A 42 -2.12 5.93 6.55
CA VAL A 42 -1.44 6.61 7.65
C VAL A 42 -0.02 6.09 7.73
N VAL A 43 0.96 6.98 7.58
CA VAL A 43 2.37 6.68 7.75
C VAL A 43 2.86 7.43 8.98
N ILE A 44 3.32 6.69 9.99
CA ILE A 44 3.93 7.26 11.19
C ILE A 44 5.44 7.23 10.95
N ASP A 45 6.06 8.40 10.75
CA ASP A 45 7.49 8.49 10.46
C ASP A 45 8.32 7.91 11.63
N GLN A 46 9.33 7.12 11.27
CA GLN A 46 10.17 6.34 12.18
C GLN A 46 9.44 5.38 13.15
N PHE A 47 8.20 4.97 12.87
CA PHE A 47 7.54 3.95 13.67
C PHE A 47 8.11 2.56 13.40
N ARG A 48 9.04 2.12 14.25
CA ARG A 48 9.67 0.81 14.16
C ARG A 48 8.74 -0.29 14.64
N ALA A 49 8.90 -1.50 14.09
CA ALA A 49 8.06 -2.65 14.42
C ALA A 49 8.07 -3.00 15.93
N ASP A 50 9.20 -2.83 16.61
CA ASP A 50 9.33 -3.11 18.04
C ASP A 50 8.60 -2.10 18.95
N MET A 51 8.22 -0.93 18.43
CA MET A 51 7.45 0.07 19.18
C MET A 51 6.07 -0.45 19.59
N GLU A 52 5.51 -1.41 18.84
CA GLU A 52 4.27 -2.07 19.25
C GLU A 52 4.45 -2.79 20.58
N ASP A 53 5.42 -3.70 20.66
CA ASP A 53 5.63 -4.47 21.89
C ASP A 53 6.04 -3.60 23.08
N LEU A 54 6.80 -2.54 22.83
CA LEU A 54 7.26 -1.61 23.87
C LEU A 54 6.13 -0.76 24.46
N TYR A 55 5.16 -0.32 23.62
CA TYR A 55 4.22 0.74 24.01
C TYR A 55 2.75 0.33 23.93
N LYS A 56 2.39 -0.86 23.44
CA LYS A 56 0.98 -1.27 23.28
C LYS A 56 0.15 -1.21 24.55
N SER A 57 0.76 -1.44 25.71
CA SER A 57 0.09 -1.33 27.02
C SER A 57 -0.37 0.09 27.37
N GLN A 58 0.17 1.11 26.70
CA GLN A 58 -0.16 2.52 26.91
C GLN A 58 -1.22 3.02 25.91
N TRP A 59 -1.56 2.23 24.90
CA TRP A 59 -2.55 2.61 23.89
C TRP A 59 -3.97 2.34 24.37
N SER A 60 -4.90 3.26 24.10
CA SER A 60 -6.29 3.15 24.55
C SER A 60 -7.35 3.19 23.45
N ARG A 61 -6.98 3.59 22.22
CA ARG A 61 -7.96 3.89 21.15
C ARG A 61 -7.46 3.47 19.76
N GLY A 62 -7.02 4.44 18.93
CA GLY A 62 -6.80 4.26 17.50
C GLY A 62 -5.85 3.11 17.17
N LEU A 63 -4.63 3.13 17.72
CA LEU A 63 -3.65 2.06 17.51
C LEU A 63 -4.14 0.72 18.07
N THR A 64 -4.78 0.71 19.25
CA THR A 64 -5.38 -0.50 19.83
C THR A 64 -6.38 -1.15 18.87
N ARG A 65 -7.24 -0.35 18.22
CA ARG A 65 -8.19 -0.83 17.22
C ARG A 65 -7.50 -1.34 15.96
N ILE A 66 -6.53 -0.60 15.42
CA ILE A 66 -5.84 -0.96 14.17
C ILE A 66 -5.08 -2.28 14.34
N PHE A 67 -4.35 -2.44 15.44
CA PHE A 67 -3.55 -3.65 15.70
C PHE A 67 -4.38 -4.82 16.25
N GLY A 68 -5.49 -4.56 16.95
CA GLY A 68 -6.36 -5.60 17.52
C GLY A 68 -7.36 -6.19 16.53
N ASP A 69 -8.01 -5.34 15.72
CA ASP A 69 -9.10 -5.75 14.82
C ASP A 69 -8.66 -5.84 13.35
N GLY A 70 -7.46 -5.36 13.02
CA GLY A 70 -6.94 -5.27 11.67
C GLY A 70 -6.08 -6.46 11.25
N ALA A 71 -5.63 -6.43 10.00
CA ALA A 71 -4.60 -7.34 9.50
C ALA A 71 -3.22 -6.75 9.80
N VAL A 72 -2.42 -7.43 10.61
CA VAL A 72 -1.08 -6.99 11.03
C VAL A 72 -0.02 -7.84 10.33
N PHE A 73 0.87 -7.18 9.60
CA PHE A 73 1.99 -7.81 8.91
C PHE A 73 3.29 -7.53 9.69
N THR A 74 3.72 -8.49 10.51
CA THR A 74 4.87 -8.35 11.40
C THR A 74 6.22 -8.54 10.71
N ASN A 75 6.24 -9.10 9.50
CA ASN A 75 7.45 -9.32 8.70
C ASN A 75 7.44 -8.46 7.41
N ALA A 76 6.96 -7.22 7.51
CA ALA A 76 7.06 -6.25 6.43
C ALA A 76 8.41 -5.54 6.47
N GLN A 77 9.07 -5.40 5.33
CA GLN A 77 10.41 -4.83 5.22
C GLN A 77 10.53 -3.92 4.00
N TYR A 78 11.40 -2.91 4.09
CA TYR A 78 11.85 -2.15 2.93
C TYR A 78 13.04 -2.88 2.29
N PRO A 79 12.89 -3.47 1.08
CA PRO A 79 13.93 -4.30 0.47
C PRO A 79 14.96 -3.43 -0.29
N PHE A 80 15.43 -2.34 0.31
CA PHE A 80 16.40 -1.42 -0.27
C PHE A 80 17.33 -0.81 0.78
N GLY A 81 18.55 -0.46 0.36
CA GLY A 81 19.63 -0.13 1.31
C GLY A 81 19.49 1.20 2.05
N ARG A 82 18.74 2.18 1.51
CA ARG A 82 18.57 3.51 2.14
C ARG A 82 17.12 3.72 2.55
N THR A 83 16.85 3.50 3.84
CA THR A 83 15.53 3.68 4.47
C THR A 83 15.29 5.15 4.84
N SER A 84 15.26 6.01 3.83
CA SER A 84 14.95 7.43 3.96
C SER A 84 13.44 7.70 4.02
N THR A 85 13.05 8.86 4.54
CA THR A 85 11.65 9.30 4.58
C THR A 85 11.04 9.34 3.18
N CYS A 86 11.68 10.02 2.22
CA CYS A 86 11.11 10.16 0.88
C CYS A 86 11.02 8.82 0.13
N GLY A 87 12.07 7.98 0.20
CA GLY A 87 12.07 6.66 -0.45
C GLY A 87 10.99 5.73 0.13
N GLY A 88 10.81 5.72 1.46
CA GLY A 88 9.76 4.96 2.12
C GLY A 88 8.35 5.41 1.73
N HIS A 89 8.08 6.73 1.76
CA HIS A 89 6.78 7.29 1.39
C HIS A 89 6.43 7.03 -0.08
N ALA A 90 7.41 7.16 -0.97
CA ALA A 90 7.20 6.90 -2.39
C ALA A 90 6.99 5.40 -2.67
N THR A 91 7.66 4.51 -1.93
CA THR A 91 7.38 3.06 -1.98
C THR A 91 5.95 2.74 -1.55
N ILE A 92 5.50 3.28 -0.41
CA ILE A 92 4.11 3.08 0.09
C ILE A 92 3.10 3.63 -0.93
N SER A 93 3.37 4.80 -1.49
CA SER A 93 2.42 5.50 -2.37
C SER A 93 2.29 4.85 -3.74
N THR A 94 3.37 4.28 -4.28
CA THR A 94 3.40 3.72 -5.65
C THR A 94 3.31 2.20 -5.70
N GLY A 95 3.61 1.51 -4.59
CA GLY A 95 3.77 0.05 -4.58
C GLY A 95 5.02 -0.45 -5.33
N THR A 96 5.93 0.44 -5.71
CA THR A 96 7.16 0.11 -6.45
C THR A 96 8.41 0.49 -5.65
N LEU A 97 9.58 -0.01 -6.06
CA LEU A 97 10.85 0.23 -5.37
C LEU A 97 11.62 1.40 -6.00
N PRO A 98 12.63 1.98 -5.30
CA PRO A 98 13.40 3.12 -5.79
C PRO A 98 13.92 3.02 -7.24
N PRO A 99 14.36 1.85 -7.76
CA PRO A 99 14.74 1.73 -9.17
C PRO A 99 13.62 2.03 -10.19
N THR A 100 12.36 1.93 -9.78
CA THR A 100 11.19 2.17 -10.63
C THR A 100 10.62 3.57 -10.42
N GLN A 101 10.45 3.98 -9.17
CA GLN A 101 9.83 5.27 -8.83
C GLN A 101 10.81 6.45 -8.70
N GLY A 102 12.12 6.21 -8.76
CA GLY A 102 13.15 7.24 -8.89
C GLY A 102 13.61 7.93 -7.59
N ILE A 103 12.90 7.80 -6.47
CA ILE A 103 13.26 8.45 -5.20
C ILE A 103 14.16 7.53 -4.37
N ILE A 104 15.45 7.83 -4.36
CA ILE A 104 16.50 7.00 -3.74
C ILE A 104 16.92 7.47 -2.34
N ASP A 105 16.64 8.72 -1.99
CA ASP A 105 16.98 9.33 -0.70
C ASP A 105 16.15 10.62 -0.49
N ASN A 106 16.28 11.26 0.67
CA ASN A 106 15.71 12.58 0.95
C ASN A 106 16.33 13.68 0.08
N SER A 107 17.61 13.53 -0.25
CA SER A 107 18.33 14.38 -1.20
C SER A 107 19.46 13.59 -1.85
N TRP A 108 19.81 13.95 -3.08
CA TRP A 108 20.94 13.32 -3.78
C TRP A 108 21.64 14.32 -4.68
N PHE A 109 22.88 14.01 -5.02
CA PHE A 109 23.65 14.79 -5.98
C PHE A 109 23.25 14.41 -7.41
N ASP A 110 22.70 15.37 -8.15
CA ASP A 110 22.43 15.26 -9.57
C ASP A 110 23.65 15.74 -10.37
N ARG A 111 24.26 14.80 -11.10
CA ARG A 111 25.44 15.06 -11.94
C ARG A 111 25.12 15.89 -13.17
N ALA A 112 23.89 15.85 -13.67
CA ALA A 112 23.50 16.60 -14.86
C ALA A 112 23.44 18.11 -14.57
N THR A 113 23.06 18.47 -13.34
CA THR A 113 22.93 19.87 -12.91
C THR A 113 24.04 20.33 -11.96
N ASP A 114 24.95 19.43 -11.56
CA ASP A 114 26.06 19.67 -10.62
C ASP A 114 25.57 20.21 -9.26
N LYS A 115 24.43 19.68 -8.79
CA LYS A 115 23.73 20.19 -7.60
C LYS A 115 23.16 19.06 -6.76
N THR A 116 23.04 19.31 -5.46
CA THR A 116 22.18 18.50 -4.59
C THR A 116 20.73 18.91 -4.79
N VAL A 117 19.87 17.95 -5.09
CA VAL A 117 18.42 18.13 -5.21
C VAL A 117 17.71 17.44 -4.05
N ASN A 118 16.65 18.03 -3.53
CA ASN A 118 15.76 17.38 -2.57
C ASN A 118 14.71 16.54 -3.32
N CYS A 119 14.19 15.52 -2.64
CA CYS A 119 13.25 14.55 -3.21
C CYS A 119 11.94 15.17 -3.74
N THR A 120 11.58 16.37 -3.28
CA THR A 120 10.38 17.10 -3.68
C THR A 120 10.67 18.38 -4.45
N ASP A 121 11.93 18.69 -4.78
CA ASP A 121 12.24 19.93 -5.50
C ASP A 121 11.56 19.94 -6.88
N ASP A 122 10.80 21.00 -7.15
CA ASP A 122 10.08 21.15 -8.41
C ASP A 122 10.10 22.61 -8.84
N ASN A 123 10.99 22.96 -9.77
CA ASN A 123 11.11 24.34 -10.25
C ASN A 123 9.96 24.79 -11.15
N SER A 124 9.12 23.86 -11.62
CA SER A 124 7.99 24.15 -12.53
C SER A 124 6.77 24.72 -11.80
N VAL A 125 6.68 24.52 -10.48
CA VAL A 125 5.53 24.98 -9.69
C VAL A 125 5.72 26.39 -9.12
N VAL A 126 4.59 27.03 -8.85
CA VAL A 126 4.49 28.27 -8.08
C VAL A 126 4.04 27.91 -6.67
N PRO A 127 4.78 28.28 -5.61
CA PRO A 127 4.38 27.94 -4.26
C PRO A 127 3.10 28.71 -3.88
N ILE A 128 2.19 28.00 -3.23
CA ILE A 128 0.93 28.56 -2.71
C ILE A 128 0.97 28.39 -1.19
N GLY A 129 0.72 29.45 -0.44
CA GLY A 129 0.57 29.35 1.01
C GLY A 129 -0.34 30.43 1.56
N ILE A 130 -0.79 30.21 2.80
CA ILE A 130 -1.74 31.07 3.50
C ILE A 130 -0.99 31.71 4.67
N GLY A 131 -0.53 32.95 4.47
CA GLY A 131 0.24 33.71 5.47
C GLY A 131 1.68 33.24 5.61
N GLY A 132 2.60 34.20 5.82
CA GLY A 132 4.03 33.93 6.04
C GLY A 132 4.90 33.89 4.78
N THR A 133 6.19 33.67 4.98
CA THR A 133 7.19 33.56 3.91
C THR A 133 7.14 32.16 3.30
N LEU A 134 6.90 32.07 2.00
CA LEU A 134 6.97 30.81 1.27
C LEU A 134 8.44 30.42 1.07
N SER A 135 8.78 29.19 1.44
CA SER A 135 10.11 28.62 1.20
C SER A 135 10.03 27.52 0.15
N GLY A 136 10.95 27.54 -0.81
CA GLY A 136 11.12 26.46 -1.78
C GLY A 136 9.98 26.32 -2.78
N LYS A 137 10.17 25.40 -3.72
CA LYS A 137 9.15 24.96 -4.68
C LYS A 137 9.09 23.44 -4.63
N TYR A 138 7.94 22.92 -4.21
CA TYR A 138 7.79 21.49 -3.93
C TYR A 138 6.70 20.87 -4.77
N GLY A 139 6.99 19.72 -5.38
CA GLY A 139 6.07 19.02 -6.25
C GLY A 139 6.50 17.58 -6.53
N PRO A 140 5.70 16.83 -7.31
CA PRO A 140 5.95 15.43 -7.60
C PRO A 140 6.87 15.21 -8.81
N ALA A 141 7.50 16.25 -9.38
CA ALA A 141 8.23 16.17 -10.65
C ALA A 141 9.33 15.10 -10.71
N LEU A 142 9.90 14.70 -9.57
CA LEU A 142 10.95 13.68 -9.49
C LEU A 142 10.41 12.25 -9.31
N LEU A 143 9.11 12.08 -9.06
CA LEU A 143 8.48 10.77 -8.92
C LEU A 143 8.17 10.19 -10.31
N MET A 144 8.73 9.02 -10.61
CA MET A 144 8.67 8.42 -11.95
C MET A 144 7.56 7.36 -12.13
N ALA A 145 6.80 7.07 -11.07
CA ALA A 145 5.73 6.07 -11.08
C ALA A 145 4.43 6.68 -10.52
N PRO A 146 3.26 6.26 -11.04
CA PRO A 146 1.98 6.71 -10.52
C PRO A 146 1.77 6.20 -9.09
N THR A 147 1.12 7.01 -8.27
CA THR A 147 0.67 6.61 -6.94
C THR A 147 -0.64 5.84 -7.01
N LEU A 148 -1.02 5.16 -5.92
CA LEU A 148 -2.35 4.58 -5.77
C LEU A 148 -3.45 5.62 -6.02
N GLY A 149 -3.26 6.86 -5.58
CA GLY A 149 -4.21 7.94 -5.82
C GLY A 149 -4.35 8.28 -7.30
N ASP A 150 -3.22 8.33 -8.03
CA ASP A 150 -3.21 8.59 -9.47
C ASP A 150 -3.92 7.46 -10.24
N GLU A 151 -3.63 6.20 -9.88
CA GLU A 151 -4.27 5.01 -10.47
C GLU A 151 -5.77 4.98 -10.19
N MET A 152 -6.20 5.28 -8.95
CA MET A 152 -7.61 5.38 -8.61
C MET A 152 -8.30 6.46 -9.46
N ALA A 153 -7.70 7.63 -9.58
CA ALA A 153 -8.26 8.72 -10.39
C ALA A 153 -8.34 8.35 -11.88
N ALA A 154 -7.31 7.69 -12.41
CA ALA A 154 -7.26 7.25 -13.80
C ALA A 154 -8.31 6.17 -14.12
N GLN A 155 -8.53 5.21 -13.21
CA GLN A 155 -9.38 4.04 -13.46
C GLN A 155 -10.86 4.26 -13.06
N MET A 156 -11.12 5.05 -12.02
CA MET A 156 -12.47 5.25 -11.47
C MET A 156 -13.11 6.58 -11.91
N GLY A 157 -12.33 7.45 -12.58
CA GLY A 157 -12.82 8.68 -13.17
C GLY A 157 -12.96 9.87 -12.21
N PRO A 158 -13.66 10.94 -12.63
CA PRO A 158 -13.57 12.27 -12.02
C PRO A 158 -14.21 12.40 -10.63
N GLY A 159 -14.83 11.34 -10.11
CA GLY A 159 -15.39 11.30 -8.76
C GLY A 159 -14.33 11.10 -7.66
N VAL A 160 -13.15 10.60 -8.02
CA VAL A 160 -12.06 10.36 -7.05
C VAL A 160 -11.50 11.69 -6.55
N ARG A 161 -11.18 11.74 -5.26
CA ARG A 161 -10.50 12.86 -4.60
C ARG A 161 -9.31 12.30 -3.86
N VAL A 162 -8.12 12.80 -4.21
CA VAL A 162 -6.86 12.45 -3.54
C VAL A 162 -6.43 13.66 -2.72
N VAL A 163 -6.22 13.45 -1.43
CA VAL A 163 -5.80 14.50 -0.50
C VAL A 163 -4.65 13.95 0.34
N GLY A 164 -3.54 14.68 0.37
CA GLY A 164 -2.41 14.42 1.23
C GLY A 164 -2.28 15.52 2.28
N SER A 165 -1.94 15.13 3.51
CA SER A 165 -1.57 16.05 4.57
C SER A 165 -0.34 15.53 5.28
N LEU A 166 0.58 16.43 5.60
CA LEU A 166 1.73 16.16 6.45
C LEU A 166 1.56 16.96 7.74
N GLU A 167 1.38 16.27 8.85
CA GLU A 167 1.32 16.90 10.16
C GLU A 167 2.65 16.67 10.90
N ARG A 168 3.31 17.75 11.30
CA ARG A 168 4.43 17.66 12.24
C ARG A 168 3.87 17.67 13.65
N LEU A 169 3.98 16.54 14.34
CA LEU A 169 3.76 16.52 15.78
C LEU A 169 4.79 17.47 16.40
N ALA A 170 4.30 18.54 17.04
CA ALA A 170 5.15 19.48 17.74
C ALA A 170 5.97 18.69 18.77
N GLN A 171 7.29 18.67 18.61
CA GLN A 171 8.19 18.21 19.66
C GLN A 171 8.01 19.19 20.82
N ARG A 172 7.27 18.76 21.84
CA ARG A 172 7.15 19.48 23.10
C ARG A 172 8.40 19.28 23.92
#